data_AF-E7GC07-F1
#
_entry.id   AF-E7GC07-F1
#
_cell.length_a   1.000
_cell.length_b   1.000
_cell.length_c   1.000
_cell.angle_alpha   90.00
_cell.angle_beta   90.00
_cell.angle_gamma   90.00
#
_symmetry.space_group_name_H-M   'P 1'
#
loop_
_entity.id
_entity.type
_entity.pdbx_description
1 polymer ?
#
loop_
_entity_poly.entity_id
_entity_poly.type
_entity_poly.pdbx_seq_one_letter_code
_entity_poly.pdbx_strand_id
1 'polypeptide(L)'
;MNEKQIQRIKEQYPQGTRIELNHMDDPYHPVPEGTLGTVKHVDDAGQIHVKWDNGRGLAIIPEVDHFSIVKENNKNEMIEVIVVEPDKHPRVERITNDLTTMQTIVGGDIEEIGLDDHTVLVCNEEGKLINLKANRCVGHDIIAGTFFIAGDDGGEELISLNEEQIKEYTEKFYEIEEHTQEEMQRKMRFEFYSY
;
A
#
# COMPACT_ATOMS: atom_id res chain seq x y z
N MET A 1 18.89 -21.76 -20.89
CA MET A 1 19.15 -20.81 -19.79
C MET A 1 20.56 -21.02 -19.25
N ASN A 2 21.28 -19.97 -18.82
CA ASN A 2 22.60 -20.10 -18.20
C ASN A 2 22.53 -20.09 -16.65
N GLU A 3 23.59 -20.51 -15.97
CA GLU A 3 23.62 -20.64 -14.50
C GLU A 3 23.27 -19.33 -13.76
N LYS A 4 23.73 -18.18 -14.27
CA LYS A 4 23.42 -16.87 -13.69
C LYS A 4 21.94 -16.53 -13.77
N GLN A 5 21.28 -16.88 -14.88
CA GLN A 5 19.84 -16.69 -15.05
C GLN A 5 19.05 -17.60 -14.12
N ILE A 6 19.44 -18.87 -14.01
CA ILE A 6 18.79 -19.84 -13.09
C ILE A 6 18.92 -19.36 -11.64
N GLN A 7 20.10 -18.88 -11.25
CA GLN A 7 20.33 -18.36 -9.90
C GLN A 7 19.43 -17.15 -9.59
N ARG A 8 19.24 -16.23 -10.54
CA ARG A 8 18.32 -15.10 -10.38
C ARG A 8 16.88 -15.56 -10.20
N ILE A 9 16.43 -16.59 -10.94
CA ILE A 9 15.08 -17.14 -10.78
C ILE A 9 14.92 -17.81 -9.42
N LYS A 10 15.93 -18.55 -8.96
CA LYS A 10 15.96 -19.14 -7.60
C LYS A 10 15.86 -18.06 -6.51
N GLU A 11 16.51 -16.92 -6.69
CA GLU A 11 16.46 -15.77 -5.77
C GLU A 11 15.12 -15.04 -5.83
N GLN A 12 14.54 -14.88 -7.02
CA GLN A 12 13.27 -14.17 -7.23
C GLN A 12 12.06 -15.00 -6.80
N TYR A 13 12.12 -16.32 -6.93
CA TYR A 13 11.02 -17.25 -6.63
C TYR A 13 11.48 -18.35 -5.66
N PRO A 14 11.81 -18.00 -4.40
CA PRO A 14 12.19 -19.00 -3.41
C PRO A 14 11.04 -19.96 -3.09
N GLN A 15 11.38 -21.10 -2.47
CA GLN A 15 10.38 -22.05 -1.97
C GLN A 15 9.43 -21.34 -0.99
N GLY A 16 8.13 -21.53 -1.18
CA GLY A 16 7.08 -20.91 -0.37
C GLY A 16 6.45 -19.67 -1.00
N THR A 17 7.06 -19.07 -2.02
CA THR A 17 6.46 -17.93 -2.74
C THR A 17 5.08 -18.27 -3.27
N ARG A 18 4.10 -17.43 -2.96
CA ARG A 18 2.74 -17.54 -3.47
C ARG A 18 2.65 -16.87 -4.84
N ILE A 19 2.00 -17.52 -5.79
CA ILE A 19 1.88 -17.02 -7.16
C ILE A 19 0.46 -17.25 -7.70
N GLU A 20 0.07 -16.41 -8.66
CA GLU A 20 -1.14 -16.53 -9.45
C GLU A 20 -0.76 -16.71 -10.92
N LEU A 21 -1.39 -17.69 -11.59
CA LEU A 21 -1.17 -17.90 -13.01
C LEU A 21 -2.03 -16.94 -13.84
N ASN A 22 -1.40 -16.13 -14.67
CA ASN A 22 -2.10 -15.23 -15.59
C ASN A 22 -2.34 -15.89 -16.95
N HIS A 23 -1.38 -16.69 -17.45
CA HIS A 23 -1.48 -17.42 -18.70
C HIS A 23 -0.45 -18.57 -18.75
N MET A 24 -0.81 -19.69 -19.37
CA MET A 24 0.09 -20.83 -19.62
C MET A 24 -0.02 -21.29 -21.07
N ASP A 25 1.12 -21.32 -21.77
CA ASP A 25 1.18 -21.72 -23.17
C ASP A 25 1.31 -23.25 -23.30
N ASP A 26 0.21 -23.95 -23.00
CA ASP A 26 0.08 -25.40 -23.18
C ASP A 26 -1.16 -25.73 -24.04
N PRO A 27 -1.02 -26.42 -25.18
CA PRO A 27 -2.13 -26.66 -26.11
C PRO A 27 -3.04 -27.83 -25.72
N TYR A 28 -2.76 -28.55 -24.63
CA TYR A 28 -3.50 -29.77 -24.26
C TYR A 28 -4.29 -29.57 -22.97
N HIS A 29 -3.60 -29.23 -21.88
CA HIS A 29 -4.17 -29.10 -20.55
C HIS A 29 -3.44 -28.02 -19.76
N PRO A 30 -3.61 -26.72 -20.08
CA PRO A 30 -3.01 -25.65 -19.29
C PRO A 30 -3.59 -25.67 -17.86
N VAL A 31 -2.82 -25.14 -16.91
CA VAL A 31 -3.40 -24.74 -15.63
C VAL A 31 -4.32 -23.54 -15.89
N PRO A 32 -5.56 -23.51 -15.37
CA PRO A 32 -6.48 -22.40 -15.60
C PRO A 32 -5.91 -21.07 -15.09
N GLU A 33 -6.15 -19.99 -15.83
CA GLU A 33 -5.83 -18.62 -15.39
C GLU A 33 -6.56 -18.28 -14.07
N GLY A 34 -5.93 -17.46 -13.23
CA GLY A 34 -6.35 -17.15 -11.86
C GLY A 34 -6.09 -18.27 -10.85
N THR A 35 -5.55 -19.42 -11.28
CA THR A 35 -5.18 -20.49 -10.33
C THR A 35 -4.01 -20.02 -9.48
N LEU A 36 -4.18 -20.12 -8.16
CA LEU A 36 -3.11 -19.85 -7.22
C LEU A 36 -2.26 -21.10 -6.95
N GLY A 37 -0.98 -20.90 -6.71
CA GLY A 37 -0.04 -21.97 -6.38
C GLY A 37 1.08 -21.50 -5.46
N THR A 38 1.75 -22.46 -4.82
CA THR A 38 2.92 -22.18 -3.97
C THR A 38 4.17 -22.81 -4.57
N VAL A 39 5.23 -22.02 -4.75
CA VAL A 39 6.50 -22.47 -5.30
C VAL A 39 7.09 -23.56 -4.39
N LYS A 40 7.41 -24.72 -4.98
CA LYS A 40 8.12 -25.81 -4.29
C LYS A 40 9.63 -25.66 -4.44
N HIS A 41 10.11 -25.46 -5.66
CA HIS A 41 11.52 -25.24 -5.99
C HIS A 41 11.64 -24.80 -7.46
N VAL A 42 12.82 -24.29 -7.82
CA VAL A 42 13.23 -24.04 -9.20
C VAL A 42 14.26 -25.09 -9.57
N ASP A 43 14.05 -25.81 -10.67
CA ASP A 43 14.98 -26.84 -11.13
C ASP A 43 16.20 -26.27 -11.89
N ASP A 44 17.11 -27.14 -12.31
CA ASP A 44 18.34 -26.74 -13.00
C ASP A 44 18.12 -26.41 -14.49
N ALA A 45 16.88 -26.53 -14.98
CA ALA A 45 16.47 -26.00 -16.28
C ALA A 45 15.85 -24.59 -16.17
N GLY A 46 15.61 -24.11 -14.94
CA GLY A 46 14.96 -22.82 -14.67
C GLY A 46 13.43 -22.88 -14.64
N GLN A 47 12.83 -24.08 -14.61
CA GLN A 47 11.39 -24.24 -14.47
C GLN A 47 11.00 -24.13 -12.99
N ILE A 48 9.90 -23.43 -12.73
CA ILE A 48 9.37 -23.23 -11.38
C ILE A 48 8.35 -24.33 -11.12
N HIS A 49 8.66 -25.24 -10.20
CA HIS A 49 7.74 -26.31 -9.79
C HIS A 49 6.78 -25.77 -8.73
N VAL A 50 5.48 -25.85 -9.02
CA VAL A 50 4.44 -25.21 -8.21
C VAL A 50 3.50 -26.28 -7.65
N LYS A 51 3.13 -26.13 -6.37
CA LYS A 51 1.98 -26.81 -5.80
C LYS A 51 0.73 -25.99 -6.12
N TRP A 52 0.04 -26.33 -7.20
CA TRP A 52 -1.21 -25.65 -7.56
C TRP A 52 -2.35 -26.06 -6.62
N ASP A 53 -3.19 -25.11 -6.24
CA ASP A 53 -4.30 -25.33 -5.30
C ASP A 53 -5.37 -26.26 -5.87
N ASN A 54 -5.55 -26.25 -7.18
CA ASN A 54 -6.46 -27.15 -7.90
C ASN A 54 -5.89 -28.56 -8.10
N GLY A 55 -4.70 -28.85 -7.54
CA GLY A 55 -4.05 -30.15 -7.62
C GLY A 55 -3.32 -30.45 -8.93
N ARG A 56 -3.22 -29.48 -9.85
CA ARG A 56 -2.38 -29.61 -11.06
C ARG A 56 -0.90 -29.69 -10.70
N GLY A 57 -0.10 -30.25 -11.62
CA GLY A 57 1.33 -30.49 -11.41
C GLY A 57 2.26 -29.93 -12.49
N LEU A 58 1.77 -29.05 -13.38
CA LEU A 58 2.61 -28.44 -14.40
C LEU A 58 3.54 -27.39 -13.79
N ALA A 59 4.80 -27.38 -14.22
CA ALA A 59 5.76 -26.35 -13.86
C ALA A 59 5.55 -25.10 -14.73
N ILE A 60 5.95 -23.94 -14.22
CA ILE A 60 5.96 -22.68 -14.96
C ILE A 60 7.30 -22.53 -15.67
N ILE A 61 7.25 -22.04 -16.90
CA ILE A 61 8.42 -21.65 -17.69
C ILE A 61 8.45 -20.11 -17.73
N PRO A 62 9.34 -19.43 -16.96
CA PRO A 62 9.27 -17.98 -16.78
C PRO A 62 9.37 -17.12 -18.05
N GLU A 63 9.96 -17.64 -19.12
CA GLU A 63 10.11 -16.95 -20.42
C GLU A 63 8.93 -17.19 -21.37
N VAL A 64 7.97 -18.06 -21.00
CA VAL A 64 6.87 -18.51 -21.86
C VAL A 64 5.51 -18.26 -21.18
N ASP A 65 5.39 -18.63 -19.91
CA ASP A 65 4.18 -18.47 -19.13
C ASP A 65 4.13 -17.10 -18.44
N HIS A 66 2.92 -16.59 -18.20
CA HIS A 66 2.70 -15.34 -17.51
C HIS A 66 2.11 -15.59 -16.13
N PHE A 67 2.69 -15.00 -15.10
CA PHE A 67 2.27 -15.18 -13.71
C PHE A 67 2.72 -14.00 -12.86
N SER A 68 2.09 -13.84 -11.70
CA SER A 68 2.41 -12.79 -10.73
C SER A 68 2.75 -13.41 -9.38
N ILE A 69 3.69 -12.83 -8.65
CA ILE A 69 3.83 -13.12 -7.22
C ILE A 69 2.62 -12.53 -6.54
N VAL A 70 1.90 -13.37 -5.81
CA VAL A 70 0.87 -12.93 -4.88
C VAL A 70 1.64 -12.48 -3.66
N LYS A 71 1.77 -11.17 -3.51
CA LYS A 71 2.12 -10.62 -2.20
C LYS A 71 1.01 -11.09 -1.27
N GLU A 72 1.35 -11.89 -0.27
CA GLU A 72 0.44 -12.02 0.85
C GLU A 72 0.33 -10.60 1.39
N ASN A 73 -0.81 -9.95 1.17
CA ASN A 73 -1.18 -8.80 1.99
C ASN A 73 -1.10 -9.37 3.40
N ASN A 74 -0.03 -9.06 4.14
CA ASN A 74 0.02 -9.37 5.55
C ASN A 74 -1.08 -8.52 6.14
N LYS A 75 -2.32 -9.04 6.19
CA LYS A 75 -3.48 -8.40 6.80
C LYS A 75 -3.28 -8.13 8.30
N ASN A 76 -2.10 -8.46 8.83
CA ASN A 76 -1.65 -8.26 10.19
C ASN A 76 -0.29 -7.52 10.28
N GLU A 77 0.26 -6.97 9.18
CA GLU A 77 1.45 -6.14 9.28
C GLU A 77 1.06 -4.83 9.96
N MET A 78 1.59 -4.64 11.16
CA MET A 78 1.36 -3.43 11.92
C MET A 78 2.41 -2.41 11.55
N ILE A 79 1.98 -1.23 11.11
CA ILE A 79 2.86 -0.12 10.79
C ILE A 79 2.81 0.94 11.90
N GLU A 80 3.94 1.61 12.13
CA GLU A 80 4.03 2.79 13.00
C GLU A 80 3.69 4.06 12.20
N VAL A 81 2.64 4.75 12.64
CA VAL A 81 2.12 5.97 12.02
C VAL A 81 2.02 7.09 13.04
N ILE A 82 1.91 8.33 12.58
CA ILE A 82 1.52 9.46 13.43
C ILE A 82 0.06 9.79 13.16
N VAL A 83 -0.80 9.70 14.17
CA VAL A 83 -2.20 10.13 14.10
C VAL A 83 -2.32 11.55 14.62
N VAL A 84 -3.01 12.41 13.87
CA VAL A 84 -3.28 13.80 14.22
C VAL A 84 -4.79 14.02 14.19
N GLU A 85 -5.38 14.09 15.38
CA GLU A 85 -6.80 14.42 15.54
C GLU A 85 -6.97 15.94 15.72
N PRO A 86 -8.12 16.52 15.33
CA PRO A 86 -8.43 17.91 15.64
C PRO A 86 -8.32 18.19 17.15
N ASP A 87 -7.78 19.37 17.50
CA ASP A 87 -7.56 19.84 18.87
C ASP A 87 -6.65 18.97 19.75
N LYS A 88 -5.94 18.00 19.17
CA LYS A 88 -4.99 17.16 19.90
C LYS A 88 -3.59 17.32 19.35
N HIS A 89 -2.61 17.01 20.20
CA HIS A 89 -1.23 16.84 19.78
C HIS A 89 -1.07 15.51 19.01
N PRO A 90 -0.12 15.44 18.06
CA PRO A 90 0.19 14.22 17.33
C PRO A 90 0.58 13.09 18.29
N ARG A 91 0.20 11.86 17.93
CA ARG A 91 0.59 10.67 18.68
C ARG A 91 1.04 9.56 17.74
N VAL A 92 2.09 8.86 18.12
CA VAL A 92 2.51 7.64 17.41
C VAL A 92 1.58 6.50 17.77
N GLU A 93 1.12 5.75 16.77
CA GLU A 93 0.28 4.57 16.95
C GLU A 93 0.74 3.44 16.04
N ARG A 94 0.55 2.19 16.52
CA ARG A 94 0.70 0.99 15.70
C ARG A 94 -0.66 0.55 15.20
N ILE A 95 -0.84 0.54 13.89
CA ILE A 95 -2.11 0.22 13.23
C ILE A 95 -1.90 -0.94 12.26
N THR A 96 -2.94 -1.73 12.00
CA THR A 96 -2.90 -2.72 10.92
C THR A 96 -2.89 -2.01 9.57
N ASN A 97 -2.03 -2.47 8.66
CA ASN A 97 -1.89 -1.92 7.30
C ASN A 97 -2.99 -2.44 6.36
N ASP A 98 -4.25 -2.15 6.69
CA ASP A 98 -5.40 -2.54 5.89
C ASP A 98 -6.39 -1.38 5.73
N LEU A 99 -7.09 -1.36 4.59
CA LEU A 99 -8.02 -0.29 4.23
C LEU A 99 -9.11 -0.06 5.30
N THR A 100 -9.61 -1.12 5.95
CA THR A 100 -10.68 -0.98 6.97
C THR A 100 -10.16 -0.23 8.19
N THR A 101 -8.95 -0.55 8.65
CA THR A 101 -8.30 0.18 9.75
C THR A 101 -8.06 1.65 9.37
N MET A 102 -7.54 1.93 8.17
CA MET A 102 -7.28 3.30 7.70
C MET A 102 -8.57 4.14 7.61
N GLN A 103 -9.61 3.61 6.96
CA GLN A 103 -10.93 4.26 6.85
C GLN A 103 -11.55 4.53 8.23
N THR A 104 -11.34 3.63 9.20
CA THR A 104 -11.82 3.81 10.57
C THR A 104 -11.13 4.98 11.27
N ILE A 105 -9.82 5.16 11.06
CA ILE A 105 -9.04 6.25 11.67
C ILE A 105 -9.46 7.61 11.12
N VAL A 106 -9.59 7.75 9.80
CA VAL A 106 -9.93 9.03 9.16
C VAL A 106 -11.45 9.29 9.13
N GLY A 107 -12.26 8.25 9.38
CA GLY A 107 -13.72 8.34 9.48
C GLY A 107 -14.45 8.40 8.14
N GLY A 108 -13.98 7.66 7.12
CA GLY A 108 -14.57 7.66 5.78
C GLY A 108 -13.62 7.10 4.73
N ASP A 109 -13.91 7.35 3.45
CA ASP A 109 -13.01 7.01 2.35
C ASP A 109 -11.71 7.82 2.43
N ILE A 110 -10.62 7.18 2.00
CA ILE A 110 -9.27 7.72 2.18
C ILE A 110 -8.80 8.49 0.94
N GLU A 111 -8.08 9.57 1.19
CA GLU A 111 -7.27 10.27 0.20
C GLU A 111 -5.81 10.26 0.68
N GLU A 112 -4.89 9.96 -0.23
CA GLU A 112 -3.45 9.96 0.02
C GLU A 112 -2.80 11.20 -0.59
N ILE A 113 -2.16 12.00 0.25
CA ILE A 113 -1.46 13.23 -0.13
C ILE A 113 0.02 13.03 0.12
N GLY A 114 0.81 12.96 -0.95
CA GLY A 114 2.27 12.84 -0.86
C GLY A 114 2.90 14.01 -0.10
N LEU A 115 3.83 13.68 0.78
CA LEU A 115 4.65 14.63 1.53
C LEU A 115 6.14 14.48 1.14
N ASP A 116 7.02 15.12 1.89
CA ASP A 116 8.48 15.01 1.70
C ASP A 116 9.02 13.71 2.32
N ASP A 117 10.25 13.33 1.91
CA ASP A 117 11.01 12.22 2.50
C ASP A 117 10.27 10.88 2.59
N HIS A 118 9.72 10.42 1.46
CA HIS A 118 9.10 9.07 1.39
C HIS A 118 7.98 8.89 2.44
N THR A 119 7.13 9.91 2.58
CA THR A 119 5.97 9.88 3.48
C THR A 119 4.71 10.35 2.78
N VAL A 120 3.58 9.90 3.31
CA VAL A 120 2.25 10.23 2.81
C VAL A 120 1.34 10.58 3.97
N LEU A 121 0.46 11.55 3.74
CA LEU A 121 -0.65 11.88 4.63
C LEU A 121 -1.91 11.20 4.12
N VAL A 122 -2.55 10.44 4.99
CA VAL A 122 -3.84 9.81 4.71
C VAL A 122 -4.93 10.53 5.47
N CYS A 123 -5.91 11.07 4.75
CA CYS A 123 -7.05 11.79 5.32
C CYS A 123 -8.38 11.32 4.72
N ASN A 124 -9.46 11.91 5.21
CA ASN A 124 -10.81 11.65 4.70
C ASN A 124 -11.05 12.45 3.41
N GLU A 125 -11.29 11.76 2.30
CA GLU A 125 -11.54 12.38 0.98
C GLU A 125 -12.74 13.34 1.01
N GLU A 126 -13.79 12.97 1.73
CA GLU A 126 -15.02 13.77 1.84
C GLU A 126 -15.02 14.72 3.04
N GLY A 127 -13.94 14.77 3.83
CA GLY A 127 -13.92 15.39 5.16
C GLY A 127 -14.43 16.84 5.16
N LYS A 128 -14.05 17.64 4.16
CA LYS A 128 -14.55 19.02 4.02
C LYS A 128 -15.99 19.09 3.55
N LEU A 129 -16.42 18.17 2.67
CA LEU A 129 -17.78 18.10 2.13
C LEU A 129 -18.79 17.74 3.22
N ILE A 130 -18.42 16.82 4.12
CA ILE A 130 -19.24 16.42 5.26
C ILE A 130 -19.00 17.29 6.51
N ASN A 131 -18.28 18.41 6.35
CA ASN A 131 -18.08 19.42 7.38
C ASN A 131 -17.38 18.88 8.66
N LEU A 132 -16.39 18.00 8.50
CA LEU A 132 -15.50 17.62 9.59
C LEU A 132 -14.74 18.86 10.10
N LYS A 133 -14.33 18.80 11.37
CA LYS A 133 -13.59 19.89 12.01
C LYS A 133 -12.24 20.11 11.32
N ALA A 134 -11.89 21.36 11.01
CA ALA A 134 -10.58 21.70 10.49
C ALA A 134 -9.45 21.26 11.45
N ASN A 135 -8.34 20.81 10.89
CA ASN A 135 -7.22 20.26 11.64
C ASN A 135 -5.93 21.06 11.40
N ARG A 136 -5.04 20.62 10.49
CA ARG A 136 -3.77 21.30 10.20
C ARG A 136 -3.71 21.83 8.78
N CYS A 137 -2.96 22.92 8.59
CA CYS A 137 -2.55 23.32 7.25
C CYS A 137 -1.51 22.36 6.70
N VAL A 138 -1.73 21.89 5.47
CA VAL A 138 -0.77 21.05 4.74
C VAL A 138 -0.61 21.66 3.36
N GLY A 139 0.60 22.16 3.08
CA GLY A 139 0.87 22.94 1.87
C GLY A 139 -0.06 24.16 1.77
N HIS A 140 -0.87 24.20 0.71
CA HIS A 140 -1.83 25.29 0.47
C HIS A 140 -3.23 24.99 1.03
N ASP A 141 -3.44 23.80 1.60
CA ASP A 141 -4.74 23.30 2.00
C ASP A 141 -4.91 23.20 3.53
N ILE A 142 -6.14 22.96 4.00
CA ILE A 142 -6.48 22.64 5.39
C ILE A 142 -7.13 21.26 5.40
N ILE A 143 -6.57 20.33 6.16
CA ILE A 143 -7.14 18.99 6.30
C ILE A 143 -8.34 19.06 7.25
N ALA A 144 -9.43 18.36 6.90
CA ALA A 144 -10.64 18.27 7.70
C ALA A 144 -10.74 16.89 8.35
N GLY A 145 -10.90 16.85 9.68
CA GLY A 145 -10.97 15.63 10.47
C GLY A 145 -9.60 15.07 10.86
N THR A 146 -9.61 13.84 11.33
CA THR A 146 -8.39 13.09 11.67
C THR A 146 -7.64 12.71 10.41
N PHE A 147 -6.32 12.86 10.44
CA PHE A 147 -5.43 12.28 9.43
C PHE A 147 -4.32 11.51 10.12
N PHE A 148 -3.62 10.67 9.36
CA PHE A 148 -2.38 10.07 9.84
C PHE A 148 -1.28 10.17 8.78
N ILE A 149 -0.04 9.99 9.23
CA ILE A 149 1.16 10.01 8.38
C ILE A 149 1.79 8.62 8.44
N ALA A 150 2.14 8.08 7.28
CA ALA A 150 2.83 6.82 7.12
C ALA A 150 4.04 6.98 6.18
N GLY A 151 4.95 6.01 6.19
CA GLY A 151 6.01 5.95 5.21
C GLY A 151 5.50 5.39 3.88
N ASP A 152 6.15 5.77 2.80
CA ASP A 152 5.85 5.35 1.42
C ASP A 152 7.16 5.12 0.65
N ASP A 153 7.44 3.88 0.27
CA ASP A 153 8.62 3.50 -0.52
C ASP A 153 8.39 3.52 -2.04
N GLY A 154 7.25 4.04 -2.49
CA GLY A 154 6.78 4.00 -3.88
C GLY A 154 6.15 2.66 -4.27
N GLY A 155 5.90 1.79 -3.29
CA GLY A 155 5.15 0.56 -3.44
C GLY A 155 3.64 0.76 -3.48
N GLU A 156 2.90 -0.34 -3.38
CA GLU A 156 1.43 -0.34 -3.31
C GLU A 156 0.90 -0.27 -1.87
N GLU A 157 1.78 -0.47 -0.88
CA GLU A 157 1.42 -0.54 0.54
C GLU A 157 2.21 0.51 1.33
N LEU A 158 1.59 1.04 2.38
CA LEU A 158 2.25 1.94 3.31
C LEU A 158 3.27 1.18 4.16
N ILE A 159 4.29 1.88 4.64
CA ILE A 159 5.30 1.31 5.54
C ILE A 159 5.36 2.09 6.86
N SER A 160 6.02 1.49 7.86
CA SER A 160 6.27 2.18 9.13
C SER A 160 7.14 3.41 8.92
N LEU A 161 6.83 4.49 9.63
CA LEU A 161 7.72 5.63 9.75
C LEU A 161 9.00 5.22 10.50
N ASN A 162 10.14 5.76 10.06
CA ASN A 162 11.39 5.66 10.81
C ASN A 162 11.47 6.71 11.93
N GLU A 163 12.47 6.60 12.81
CA GLU A 163 12.63 7.50 13.96
C GLU A 163 12.80 8.99 13.57
N GLU A 164 13.48 9.26 12.45
CA GLU A 164 13.72 10.63 11.96
C GLU A 164 12.41 11.25 11.44
N GLN A 165 11.66 10.51 10.62
CA GLN A 165 10.35 10.91 10.14
C GLN A 165 9.36 11.11 11.29
N ILE A 166 9.35 10.21 12.28
CA ILE A 166 8.48 10.35 13.47
C ILE A 166 8.78 11.66 14.18
N LYS A 167 10.06 11.95 14.41
CA LYS A 167 10.48 13.17 15.09
C LYS A 167 10.08 14.42 14.29
N GLU A 168 10.41 14.46 13.00
CA GLU A 168 10.12 15.59 12.13
C GLU A 168 8.62 15.91 12.11
N TYR A 169 7.79 14.92 11.82
CA TYR A 169 6.35 15.14 11.67
C TYR A 169 5.62 15.36 12.99
N THR A 170 6.13 14.79 14.09
CA THR A 170 5.63 15.11 15.43
C THR A 170 5.90 16.58 15.76
N GLU A 171 7.11 17.10 15.49
CA GLU A 171 7.45 18.51 15.70
C GLU A 171 6.66 19.43 14.76
N LYS A 172 6.57 19.08 13.47
CA LYS A 172 5.86 19.85 12.43
C LYS A 172 4.37 20.06 12.74
N PHE A 173 3.70 19.05 13.28
CA PHE A 173 2.27 19.10 13.58
C PHE A 173 1.95 19.25 15.08
N TYR A 174 2.96 19.55 15.91
CA TYR A 174 2.80 19.63 17.36
C TYR A 174 1.81 20.72 17.76
N GLU A 175 1.99 21.94 17.26
CA GLU A 175 1.15 23.08 17.60
C GLU A 175 -0.27 22.88 17.10
N ILE A 176 -1.25 23.18 17.94
CA ILE A 176 -2.66 23.10 17.58
C ILE A 176 -3.05 24.35 16.80
N GLU A 177 -3.58 24.15 15.60
CA GLU A 177 -4.08 25.23 14.75
C GLU A 177 -5.61 25.33 14.85
N GLU A 178 -6.11 26.56 14.92
CA GLU A 178 -7.54 26.85 14.82
C GLU A 178 -7.82 27.52 13.48
N HIS A 179 -8.76 26.95 12.71
CA HIS A 179 -9.21 27.49 11.43
C HIS A 179 -10.72 27.62 11.41
N THR A 180 -11.22 28.67 10.76
CA THR A 180 -12.65 28.87 10.54
C THR A 180 -13.17 28.00 9.40
N GLN A 181 -14.48 27.73 9.41
CA GLN A 181 -15.13 26.99 8.33
C GLN A 181 -15.03 27.75 7.00
N GLU A 182 -15.14 29.08 7.04
CA GLU A 182 -15.00 29.92 5.85
C GLU A 182 -13.59 29.88 5.25
N GLU A 183 -12.55 29.70 6.05
CA GLU A 183 -11.17 29.54 5.58
C GLU A 183 -10.96 28.17 4.92
N MET A 184 -11.50 27.11 5.54
CA MET A 184 -11.43 25.76 5.01
C MET A 184 -12.18 25.64 3.66
N GLN A 185 -13.38 26.23 3.55
CA GLN A 185 -14.15 26.26 2.30
C GLN A 185 -13.43 27.03 1.19
N ARG A 186 -12.72 28.12 1.51
CA ARG A 186 -11.93 28.88 0.52
C ARG A 186 -10.76 28.08 -0.06
N LYS A 187 -10.29 27.06 0.65
CA LYS A 187 -9.19 26.19 0.22
C LYS A 187 -9.65 24.89 -0.44
N MET A 188 -10.96 24.71 -0.68
CA MET A 188 -11.43 23.62 -1.53
C MET A 188 -10.87 23.75 -2.95
N ARG A 189 -10.05 22.78 -3.36
CA ARG A 189 -9.51 22.70 -4.71
C ARG A 189 -10.55 22.06 -5.62
N PHE A 190 -11.19 22.85 -6.48
CA PHE A 190 -12.02 22.31 -7.56
C PHE A 190 -11.15 22.11 -8.81
N GLU A 191 -10.82 20.87 -9.15
CA GLU A 191 -10.25 20.56 -10.46
C GLU A 191 -11.39 20.26 -11.44
N PHE A 192 -11.74 21.26 -12.26
CA PHE A 192 -12.67 21.05 -13.38
C PHE A 192 -11.91 20.39 -14.54
N TYR A 193 -12.15 19.11 -14.76
CA TYR A 193 -11.79 18.46 -16.02
C TYR A 193 -12.85 18.84 -17.07
N SER A 194 -12.48 19.71 -18.02
CA SER A 194 -13.26 19.89 -19.24
C SER A 194 -12.93 18.77 -20.22
N TYR A 195 -13.92 17.93 -20.54
CA TYR A 195 -13.86 16.96 -21.63
C TYR A 195 -13.90 17.62 -23.01
#